data_AF-A0A3C0IUJ7-F1
#
_entry.id   AF-A0A3C0IUJ7-F1
#
_cell.length_a   1.000
_cell.length_b   1.000
_cell.length_c   1.000
_cell.angle_alpha   90.00
_cell.angle_beta   90.00
_cell.angle_gamma   90.00
#
_symmetry.space_group_name_H-M   'P 1'
#
loop_
_entity.id
_entity.type
_entity.pdbx_description
1 polymer ?
#
loop_
_entity_poly.entity_id
_entity_poly.type
_entity_poly.pdbx_seq_one_letter_code
_entity_poly.pdbx_strand_id
1 'polypeptide(L)'
;MVVIIGCSKDIVDRSEQFPALAPVQTDTNAGRWKPILLSAADAIAINTPLATTHPNYVLELSEIKSYQANLTAEQRATIQYWSAGAVLRWNEILRTLVAKRNLPPYQNADGTYPFPNANNPLAYPIFPFANPPYAARAYAYVAAAQYDALVAAYYYKNQYRRDAPYKVDRAIQLLVPEQTDVYAYPSEDAVVLGATLAVLQLLFPADGAYLQEKANEHRNYRIMAGANT
;
A
#
# COMPACT_ATOMS: atom_id res chain seq x y z
N MET A 1 1.33 -46.76 -11.82
CA MET A 1 1.16 -45.46 -11.13
C MET A 1 0.49 -44.52 -12.12
N VAL A 2 -0.80 -44.27 -11.95
CA VAL A 2 -1.57 -43.39 -12.84
C VAL A 2 -1.32 -41.95 -12.39
N VAL A 3 -0.71 -41.14 -13.25
CA VAL A 3 -0.52 -39.71 -13.00
C VAL A 3 -1.75 -39.00 -13.56
N ILE A 4 -2.60 -38.49 -12.68
CA ILE A 4 -3.72 -37.63 -13.07
C ILE A 4 -3.16 -36.23 -13.27
N ILE A 5 -2.98 -35.83 -14.52
CA ILE A 5 -2.63 -34.45 -14.88
C ILE A 5 -3.95 -33.73 -15.16
N GLY A 6 -4.43 -32.96 -14.19
CA GLY A 6 -5.56 -32.05 -14.37
C GLY A 6 -5.04 -30.64 -14.65
N CYS A 7 -5.63 -29.94 -15.63
CA CYS A 7 -5.44 -28.50 -15.76
C CYS A 7 -6.14 -27.80 -14.59
N SER A 8 -5.40 -27.03 -13.79
CA SER A 8 -6.00 -26.12 -12.81
C SER A 8 -6.92 -25.14 -13.57
N LYS A 9 -8.13 -24.94 -13.04
CA LYS A 9 -9.07 -23.90 -13.52
C LYS A 9 -8.80 -22.55 -12.88
N ASP A 10 -7.73 -22.43 -12.10
CA ASP A 10 -7.39 -21.21 -11.42
C ASP A 10 -6.88 -20.20 -12.45
N ILE A 11 -7.56 -19.06 -12.53
CA ILE A 11 -7.11 -17.96 -13.36
C ILE A 11 -5.94 -17.33 -12.61
N VAL A 12 -4.72 -17.64 -13.04
CA VAL A 12 -3.53 -17.00 -12.51
C VAL A 12 -3.35 -15.67 -13.21
N ASP A 13 -3.62 -14.57 -12.50
CA ASP A 13 -3.30 -13.25 -13.02
C ASP A 13 -1.77 -13.09 -13.07
N ARG A 14 -1.27 -12.64 -14.22
CA ARG A 14 0.15 -12.35 -14.42
C ARG A 14 0.68 -11.35 -13.39
N SER A 15 -0.18 -10.44 -12.91
CA SER A 15 0.19 -9.46 -11.88
C SER A 15 0.57 -10.11 -10.55
N GLU A 16 0.01 -11.27 -10.20
CA GLU A 16 0.29 -11.97 -8.95
C GLU A 16 1.68 -12.63 -8.97
N GLN A 17 2.28 -12.77 -10.15
CA GLN A 17 3.59 -13.40 -10.35
C GLN A 17 4.74 -12.38 -10.50
N PHE A 18 4.48 -11.09 -10.31
CA PHE A 18 5.56 -10.11 -10.38
C PHE A 18 6.62 -10.36 -9.31
N PRO A 19 7.92 -10.29 -9.68
CA PRO A 19 8.99 -10.47 -8.73
C PRO A 19 9.00 -9.32 -7.71
N ALA A 20 9.61 -9.56 -6.56
CA ALA A 20 9.83 -8.51 -5.57
C ALA A 20 10.62 -7.34 -6.19
N LEU A 21 10.24 -6.12 -5.81
CA LEU A 21 10.88 -4.90 -6.29
C LEU A 21 12.32 -4.83 -5.78
N ALA A 22 13.27 -4.97 -6.70
CA ALA A 22 14.70 -4.76 -6.46
C ALA A 22 15.15 -3.51 -7.23
N PRO A 23 15.17 -2.32 -6.59
CA PRO A 23 15.55 -1.09 -7.28
C PRO A 23 17.03 -1.12 -7.66
N VAL A 24 17.35 -0.72 -8.89
CA VAL A 24 18.74 -0.62 -9.37
C VAL A 24 19.50 0.49 -8.64
N GLN A 25 18.80 1.56 -8.23
CA GLN A 25 19.35 2.69 -7.50
C GLN A 25 18.38 3.10 -6.40
N THR A 26 18.92 3.45 -5.24
CA THR A 26 18.17 4.02 -4.12
C THR A 26 18.18 5.55 -4.25
N ASP A 27 16.99 6.15 -4.29
CA ASP A 27 16.82 7.62 -4.33
C ASP A 27 16.98 8.23 -2.94
N THR A 28 18.13 8.03 -2.29
CA THR A 28 18.38 8.44 -0.91
C THR A 28 18.19 9.94 -0.67
N ASN A 29 18.28 10.77 -1.73
CA ASN A 29 18.06 12.21 -1.68
C ASN A 29 16.61 12.64 -2.01
N ALA A 30 15.66 11.71 -2.17
CA ALA A 30 14.28 12.00 -2.58
C ALA A 30 13.56 12.98 -1.64
N GLY A 31 13.97 13.09 -0.38
CA GLY A 31 13.45 14.08 0.56
C GLY A 31 13.71 15.54 0.18
N ARG A 32 14.54 15.80 -0.83
CA ARG A 32 14.81 17.14 -1.39
C ARG A 32 14.02 17.43 -2.66
N TRP A 33 13.26 16.47 -3.16
CA TRP A 33 12.47 16.66 -4.37
C TRP A 33 11.32 17.62 -4.11
N LYS A 34 10.87 18.32 -5.15
CA LYS A 34 9.76 19.26 -5.05
C LYS A 34 8.45 18.49 -4.91
N PRO A 35 7.67 18.67 -3.83
CA PRO A 35 6.34 18.08 -3.72
C PRO A 35 5.34 18.73 -4.70
N ILE A 36 4.23 18.03 -4.94
CA ILE A 36 3.12 18.45 -5.80
C ILE A 36 2.03 19.16 -4.99
N LEU A 37 1.63 18.58 -3.86
CA LEU A 37 0.51 19.01 -3.00
C LEU A 37 0.99 19.64 -1.68
N LEU A 38 2.00 19.05 -1.04
CA LEU A 38 2.59 19.56 0.19
C LEU A 38 3.37 20.85 -0.08
N SER A 39 3.34 21.78 0.86
CA SER A 39 4.14 23.02 0.78
C SER A 39 5.64 22.76 0.94
N ALA A 40 6.01 21.71 1.68
CA ALA A 40 7.38 21.26 1.92
C ALA A 40 7.38 19.77 2.33
N ALA A 41 8.55 19.12 2.29
CA ALA A 41 8.68 17.71 2.66
C ALA A 41 8.41 17.43 4.15
N ASP A 42 8.55 18.45 5.01
CA ASP A 42 8.30 18.43 6.45
C ASP A 42 6.98 19.10 6.85
N ALA A 43 6.09 19.37 5.87
CA ALA A 43 4.80 20.01 6.11
C ALA A 43 3.91 19.22 7.10
N ILE A 44 4.15 17.91 7.26
CA ILE A 44 3.48 17.05 8.23
C ILE A 44 4.51 16.57 9.24
N ALA A 45 4.45 17.12 10.46
CA ALA A 45 5.33 16.71 11.55
C ALA A 45 5.05 15.27 11.99
N ILE A 46 6.10 14.47 12.13
CA ILE A 46 6.05 13.14 12.75
C ILE A 46 6.91 13.11 14.02
N ASN A 47 6.59 12.18 14.92
CA ASN A 47 7.34 12.03 16.16
C ASN A 47 8.74 11.47 15.89
N THR A 48 9.70 11.82 16.75
CA THR A 48 11.01 11.16 16.76
C THR A 48 10.82 9.67 17.08
N PRO A 49 11.50 8.74 16.37
CA PRO A 49 11.38 7.33 16.68
C PRO A 49 11.93 7.01 18.08
N LEU A 50 11.36 5.98 18.70
CA LEU A 50 11.88 5.45 19.96
C LEU A 50 13.31 4.94 19.77
N ALA A 51 14.13 5.06 20.81
CA ALA A 51 15.45 4.44 20.85
C ALA A 51 15.34 2.92 20.71
N THR A 52 16.31 2.29 20.07
CA THR A 52 16.32 0.83 19.86
C THR A 52 16.42 0.00 21.15
N THR A 53 16.80 0.64 22.26
CA THR A 53 16.84 0.05 23.61
C THR A 53 15.54 0.26 24.40
N HIS A 54 14.59 1.02 23.88
CA HIS A 54 13.33 1.31 24.57
C HIS A 54 12.46 0.04 24.70
N PRO A 55 11.83 -0.24 25.86
CA PRO A 55 11.04 -1.46 26.05
C PRO A 55 9.98 -1.71 24.96
N ASN A 56 9.24 -0.68 24.55
CA ASN A 56 8.26 -0.80 23.47
C ASN A 56 8.87 -1.23 22.13
N TYR A 57 10.06 -0.73 21.78
CA TYR A 57 10.73 -1.15 20.55
C TYR A 57 11.19 -2.62 20.64
N VAL A 58 11.67 -3.05 21.81
CA VAL A 58 12.00 -4.47 22.04
C VAL A 58 10.77 -5.38 21.91
N LEU A 59 9.60 -4.90 22.32
CA LEU A 59 8.33 -5.60 22.09
C LEU A 59 7.97 -5.67 20.60
N GLU A 60 8.12 -4.57 19.85
CA GLU A 60 7.92 -4.56 18.39
C GLU A 60 8.84 -5.57 17.67
N LEU A 61 10.11 -5.67 18.06
CA LEU A 61 11.03 -6.69 17.52
C LEU A 61 10.57 -8.12 17.86
N SER A 62 9.99 -8.31 19.04
CA SER A 62 9.47 -9.61 19.47
C SER A 62 8.21 -10.01 18.72
N GLU A 63 7.39 -9.04 18.29
CA GLU A 63 6.25 -9.25 17.40
C GLU A 63 6.71 -9.79 16.04
N ILE A 64 7.71 -9.16 15.42
CA ILE A 64 8.28 -9.62 14.14
C ILE A 64 8.77 -11.08 14.25
N LYS A 65 9.53 -11.41 15.30
CA LYS A 65 10.01 -12.77 15.54
C LYS A 65 8.87 -13.77 15.72
N SER A 66 7.80 -13.37 16.39
CA SER A 66 6.61 -14.20 16.60
C SER A 66 5.90 -14.51 15.28
N TYR A 67 5.78 -13.53 14.38
CA TYR A 67 5.28 -13.77 13.03
C TYR A 67 6.19 -14.76 12.28
N GLN A 68 7.50 -14.49 12.24
CA GLN A 68 8.46 -15.27 11.45
C GLN A 68 8.58 -16.73 11.90
N ALA A 69 8.41 -17.00 13.19
CA ALA A 69 8.41 -18.35 13.73
C ALA A 69 7.28 -19.23 13.17
N ASN A 70 6.13 -18.65 12.79
CA ASN A 70 4.92 -19.38 12.42
C ASN A 70 4.25 -18.85 11.16
N LEU A 71 5.02 -18.37 10.17
CA LEU A 71 4.47 -17.86 8.92
C LEU A 71 3.67 -18.93 8.14
N THR A 72 2.38 -18.69 7.97
CA THR A 72 1.49 -19.55 7.19
C THR A 72 1.76 -19.41 5.69
N ALA A 73 1.21 -20.31 4.87
CA ALA A 73 1.31 -20.24 3.42
C ALA A 73 0.66 -18.96 2.87
N GLU A 74 -0.48 -18.56 3.44
CA GLU A 74 -1.22 -17.35 3.08
C GLU A 74 -0.41 -16.09 3.42
N GLN A 75 0.22 -16.05 4.59
CA GLN A 75 1.08 -14.93 4.97
C GLN A 75 2.30 -14.80 4.06
N ARG A 76 2.91 -15.92 3.64
CA ARG A 76 4.00 -15.92 2.65
C ARG A 76 3.53 -15.43 1.29
N ALA A 77 2.32 -15.83 0.87
CA ALA A 77 1.71 -15.32 -0.36
C ALA A 77 1.45 -13.80 -0.27
N THR A 78 1.01 -13.30 0.89
CA THR A 78 0.85 -11.85 1.13
C THR A 78 2.18 -11.10 1.04
N ILE A 79 3.26 -11.64 1.63
CA ILE A 79 4.60 -11.07 1.50
C ILE A 79 5.02 -11.03 0.03
N GLN A 80 4.86 -12.14 -0.70
CA GLN A 80 5.18 -12.21 -2.13
C GLN A 80 4.38 -11.17 -2.93
N TYR A 81 3.06 -11.12 -2.72
CA TYR A 81 2.16 -10.20 -3.41
C TYR A 81 2.59 -8.75 -3.24
N TRP A 82 2.75 -8.30 -1.99
CA TRP A 82 3.08 -6.89 -1.71
C TRP A 82 4.55 -6.54 -1.98
N SER A 83 5.46 -7.52 -1.96
CA SER A 83 6.88 -7.31 -2.28
C SER A 83 7.11 -6.78 -3.70
N ALA A 84 6.17 -6.98 -4.62
CA ALA A 84 6.21 -6.41 -5.97
C ALA A 84 6.21 -4.87 -5.99
N GLY A 85 5.81 -4.23 -4.90
CA GLY A 85 5.88 -2.78 -4.68
C GLY A 85 4.52 -2.16 -4.35
N ALA A 86 4.47 -1.40 -3.25
CA ALA A 86 3.25 -0.76 -2.77
C ALA A 86 2.57 0.14 -3.80
N VAL A 87 3.33 0.99 -4.49
CA VAL A 87 2.79 1.91 -5.51
C VAL A 87 2.13 1.11 -6.64
N LEU A 88 2.76 0.04 -7.12
CA LEU A 88 2.22 -0.82 -8.16
C LEU A 88 0.90 -1.44 -7.71
N ARG A 89 0.87 -2.08 -6.53
CA ARG A 89 -0.33 -2.78 -6.03
C ARG A 89 -1.51 -1.85 -5.79
N TRP A 90 -1.26 -0.67 -5.22
CA TRP A 90 -2.33 0.30 -5.02
C TRP A 90 -2.86 0.87 -6.33
N ASN A 91 -2.01 1.02 -7.37
CA ASN A 91 -2.47 1.42 -8.70
C ASN A 91 -3.30 0.33 -9.38
N GLU A 92 -2.96 -0.95 -9.19
CA GLU A 92 -3.80 -2.07 -9.65
C GLU A 92 -5.16 -2.07 -8.95
N ILE A 93 -5.19 -1.93 -7.63
CA ILE A 93 -6.41 -1.83 -6.83
C ILE A 93 -7.28 -0.65 -7.31
N LEU A 94 -6.69 0.53 -7.50
CA LEU A 94 -7.39 1.70 -8.01
C LEU A 94 -7.98 1.46 -9.41
N ARG A 95 -7.22 0.85 -10.32
CA ARG A 95 -7.72 0.52 -11.67
C ARG A 95 -8.88 -0.48 -11.62
N THR A 96 -8.82 -1.46 -10.72
CA THR A 96 -9.92 -2.41 -10.49
C THR A 96 -11.16 -1.69 -9.96
N LEU A 97 -11.02 -0.76 -9.02
CA LEU A 97 -12.14 0.04 -8.51
C LEU A 97 -12.75 0.93 -9.61
N VAL A 98 -11.93 1.60 -10.41
CA VAL A 98 -12.40 2.39 -11.56
C VAL A 98 -13.17 1.49 -12.53
N ALA A 99 -12.63 0.33 -12.90
CA ALA A 99 -13.29 -0.59 -13.82
C ALA A 99 -14.63 -1.10 -13.25
N LYS A 100 -14.64 -1.50 -11.97
CA LYS A 100 -15.84 -1.96 -11.24
C LYS A 100 -16.94 -0.89 -11.21
N ARG A 101 -16.56 0.39 -11.12
CA ARG A 101 -17.47 1.52 -10.96
C ARG A 101 -17.74 2.30 -12.25
N ASN A 102 -17.14 1.90 -13.38
CA ASN A 102 -17.41 2.48 -14.70
C ASN A 102 -18.64 1.83 -15.35
N LEU A 103 -19.74 1.72 -14.59
CA LEU A 103 -21.00 1.17 -15.07
C LEU A 103 -22.05 2.28 -15.09
N PRO A 104 -22.69 2.55 -16.24
CA PRO A 104 -23.79 3.50 -16.29
C PRO A 104 -24.94 3.00 -15.41
N PRO A 105 -25.61 3.90 -14.68
CA PRO A 105 -26.83 3.55 -13.95
C PRO A 105 -27.90 2.97 -14.87
N TYR A 106 -28.75 2.11 -14.33
CA TYR A 106 -29.93 1.60 -15.02
C TYR A 106 -30.95 2.73 -15.15
N GLN A 107 -31.64 2.77 -16.29
CA GLN A 107 -32.65 3.80 -16.56
C GLN A 107 -33.87 3.65 -15.64
N ASN A 108 -34.45 4.78 -15.27
CA ASN A 108 -35.74 4.86 -14.58
C ASN A 108 -36.87 4.40 -15.52
N ALA A 109 -38.04 4.10 -14.96
CA ALA A 109 -39.21 3.69 -15.75
C ALA A 109 -39.71 4.77 -16.73
N ASP A 110 -39.38 6.03 -16.49
CA ASP A 110 -39.67 7.18 -17.34
C ASP A 110 -38.62 7.41 -18.46
N GLY A 111 -37.61 6.55 -18.56
CA GLY A 111 -36.53 6.63 -19.55
C GLY A 111 -35.38 7.57 -19.17
N THR A 112 -35.40 8.21 -18.00
CA THR A 112 -34.29 9.05 -17.51
C THR A 112 -33.18 8.21 -16.88
N TYR A 113 -31.93 8.70 -16.89
CA TYR A 113 -30.82 8.05 -16.21
C TYR A 113 -30.52 8.75 -14.87
N PRO A 114 -30.56 8.03 -13.73
CA PRO A 114 -30.22 8.60 -12.43
C PRO A 114 -28.70 8.83 -12.33
N PHE A 115 -28.29 9.78 -11.48
CA PHE A 115 -26.87 10.04 -11.18
C PHE A 115 -26.54 9.63 -9.74
N PRO A 116 -25.33 9.06 -9.48
CA PRO A 116 -24.90 8.77 -8.12
C PRO A 116 -24.82 10.02 -7.24
N ASN A 117 -25.25 9.89 -5.99
CA ASN A 117 -25.22 10.97 -5.02
C ASN A 117 -24.01 10.81 -4.08
N ALA A 118 -23.07 11.76 -4.13
CA ALA A 118 -21.90 11.76 -3.24
C ALA A 118 -22.27 11.87 -1.75
N ASN A 119 -23.42 12.50 -1.43
CA ASN A 119 -23.94 12.62 -0.05
C ASN A 119 -24.67 11.36 0.43
N ASN A 120 -25.00 10.42 -0.47
CA ASN A 120 -25.56 9.12 -0.13
C ASN A 120 -24.89 8.02 -0.98
N PRO A 121 -23.59 7.76 -0.74
CA PRO A 121 -22.75 7.04 -1.68
C PRO A 121 -23.09 5.55 -1.84
N LEU A 122 -23.83 4.98 -0.88
CA LEU A 122 -24.19 3.56 -0.86
C LEU A 122 -25.54 3.29 -1.53
N ALA A 123 -26.36 4.32 -1.74
CA ALA A 123 -27.66 4.17 -2.41
C ALA A 123 -27.47 3.96 -3.91
N TYR A 124 -28.39 3.24 -4.54
CA TYR A 124 -28.37 3.07 -5.99
C TYR A 124 -28.79 4.37 -6.71
N PRO A 125 -28.08 4.77 -7.79
CA PRO A 125 -26.84 4.18 -8.29
C PRO A 125 -25.64 4.51 -7.39
N ILE A 126 -24.83 3.47 -7.10
CA ILE A 126 -23.72 3.55 -6.14
C ILE A 126 -22.68 4.58 -6.61
N PHE A 127 -22.19 5.41 -5.70
CA PHE A 127 -21.13 6.37 -5.98
C PHE A 127 -19.74 5.70 -5.90
N PRO A 128 -18.81 6.01 -6.80
CA PRO A 128 -18.93 6.91 -7.96
C PRO A 128 -19.42 6.17 -9.22
N PHE A 129 -19.88 6.94 -10.22
CA PHE A 129 -19.82 6.49 -11.62
C PHE A 129 -18.45 6.90 -12.17
N ALA A 130 -17.52 5.95 -12.25
CA ALA A 130 -16.11 6.18 -12.58
C ALA A 130 -15.87 6.35 -14.09
N ASN A 131 -16.55 7.35 -14.67
CA ASN A 131 -16.39 7.75 -16.06
C ASN A 131 -14.96 8.28 -16.35
N PRO A 132 -14.56 8.47 -17.61
CA PRO A 132 -13.18 8.86 -17.93
C PRO A 132 -12.68 10.13 -17.21
N PRO A 133 -13.47 11.23 -17.08
CA PRO A 133 -13.06 12.38 -16.28
C PRO A 133 -12.85 12.07 -14.78
N TYR A 134 -13.74 11.26 -14.19
CA TYR A 134 -13.60 10.83 -12.79
C TYR A 134 -12.36 9.97 -12.60
N ALA A 135 -12.14 8.99 -13.48
CA ALA A 135 -10.98 8.11 -13.45
C ALA A 135 -9.67 8.90 -13.57
N ALA A 136 -9.59 9.84 -14.52
CA ALA A 136 -8.42 10.70 -14.67
C ALA A 136 -8.11 11.50 -13.40
N ARG A 137 -9.15 12.05 -12.75
CA ARG A 137 -9.01 12.76 -11.46
C ARG A 137 -8.55 11.84 -10.34
N ALA A 138 -9.11 10.63 -10.25
CA ALA A 138 -8.75 9.64 -9.24
C ALA A 138 -7.27 9.21 -9.37
N TYR A 139 -6.82 8.91 -10.59
CA TYR A 139 -5.42 8.59 -10.86
C TYR A 139 -4.48 9.74 -10.50
N ALA A 140 -4.82 10.97 -10.88
CA ALA A 140 -4.01 12.15 -10.57
C ALA A 140 -3.87 12.37 -9.06
N TYR A 141 -4.97 12.24 -8.30
CA TYR A 141 -4.94 12.43 -6.85
C TYR A 141 -4.13 11.36 -6.13
N VAL A 142 -4.30 10.09 -6.48
CA VAL A 142 -3.54 9.01 -5.86
C VAL A 142 -2.06 9.11 -6.20
N ALA A 143 -1.72 9.36 -7.47
CA ALA A 143 -0.32 9.50 -7.88
C ALA A 143 0.37 10.68 -7.17
N ALA A 144 -0.28 11.85 -7.11
CA ALA A 144 0.28 13.02 -6.44
C ALA A 144 0.42 12.79 -4.93
N ALA A 145 -0.57 12.17 -4.28
CA ALA A 145 -0.53 11.87 -2.85
C ALA A 145 0.56 10.85 -2.49
N GLN A 146 0.72 9.78 -3.29
CA GLN A 146 1.77 8.79 -3.10
C GLN A 146 3.17 9.39 -3.27
N TYR A 147 3.35 10.20 -4.31
CA TYR A 147 4.62 10.88 -4.58
C TYR A 147 5.03 11.78 -3.41
N ASP A 148 4.14 12.65 -2.95
CA ASP A 148 4.43 13.56 -1.84
C ASP A 148 4.67 12.82 -0.51
N ALA A 149 3.90 11.76 -0.26
CA ALA A 149 4.09 10.92 0.92
C ALA A 149 5.49 10.30 0.95
N LEU A 150 5.98 9.82 -0.21
CA LEU A 150 7.33 9.27 -0.33
C LEU A 150 8.40 10.36 -0.17
N VAL A 151 8.23 11.54 -0.75
CA VAL A 151 9.14 12.68 -0.54
C VAL A 151 9.25 13.00 0.96
N ALA A 152 8.13 13.11 1.67
CA ALA A 152 8.12 13.34 3.12
C ALA A 152 8.79 12.20 3.90
N ALA A 153 8.54 10.93 3.54
CA ALA A 153 9.20 9.81 4.19
C ALA A 153 10.73 9.84 4.02
N TYR A 154 11.22 10.11 2.82
CA TYR A 154 12.66 10.20 2.57
C TYR A 154 13.31 11.41 3.26
N TYR A 155 12.57 12.50 3.46
CA TYR A 155 13.04 13.60 4.30
C TYR A 155 13.29 13.13 5.73
N TYR A 156 12.29 12.51 6.37
CA TYR A 156 12.42 12.06 7.76
C TYR A 156 13.37 10.87 7.95
N LYS A 157 13.52 9.98 6.95
CA LYS A 157 14.54 8.93 6.96
C LYS A 157 15.94 9.49 7.09
N ASN A 158 16.24 10.54 6.32
CA ASN A 158 17.54 11.20 6.38
C ASN A 158 17.76 11.98 7.68
N GLN A 159 16.68 12.51 8.27
CA GLN A 159 16.71 13.21 9.55
C GLN A 159 16.96 12.25 10.73
N TYR A 160 16.20 11.15 10.82
CA TYR A 160 16.22 10.28 12.00
C TYR A 160 17.17 9.09 11.90
N ARG A 161 17.49 8.64 10.68
CA ARG A 161 18.49 7.60 10.41
C ARG A 161 18.32 6.31 11.24
N ARG A 162 17.07 5.89 11.46
CA ARG A 162 16.76 4.66 12.22
C ARG A 162 17.19 3.43 11.42
N ASP A 163 18.02 2.59 12.04
CA ASP A 163 18.37 1.28 11.47
C ASP A 163 17.14 0.37 11.35
N ALA A 164 17.16 -0.50 10.34
CA ALA A 164 16.10 -1.48 10.12
C ALA A 164 16.10 -2.58 11.19
N PRO A 165 14.95 -3.22 11.48
CA PRO A 165 14.84 -4.23 12.54
C PRO A 165 15.85 -5.38 12.40
N TYR A 166 16.04 -5.92 11.19
CA TYR A 166 17.01 -6.99 10.91
C TYR A 166 18.49 -6.57 11.11
N LYS A 167 18.79 -5.26 11.08
CA LYS A 167 20.14 -4.74 11.40
C LYS A 167 20.35 -4.63 12.91
N VAL A 168 19.27 -4.39 13.67
CA VAL A 168 19.32 -4.23 15.14
C VAL A 168 19.30 -5.58 15.86
N ASP A 169 18.44 -6.51 15.42
CA ASP A 169 18.34 -7.87 15.98
C ASP A 169 18.55 -8.91 14.88
N ARG A 170 19.68 -9.62 14.94
CA ARG A 170 20.08 -10.63 13.95
C ARG A 170 19.20 -11.88 13.93
N ALA A 171 18.31 -12.05 14.91
CA ALA A 171 17.32 -13.13 14.89
C ALA A 171 16.15 -12.84 13.93
N ILE A 172 15.98 -11.59 13.48
CA ILE A 172 14.98 -11.20 12.49
C ILE A 172 15.54 -11.43 11.09
N GLN A 173 14.80 -12.17 10.26
CA GLN A 173 15.12 -12.36 8.85
C GLN A 173 14.47 -11.27 8.01
N LEU A 174 15.17 -10.72 7.03
CA LEU A 174 14.56 -9.86 6.02
C LEU A 174 13.99 -10.73 4.89
N LEU A 175 12.67 -10.70 4.70
CA LEU A 175 11.96 -11.54 3.71
C LEU A 175 11.60 -10.81 2.41
N VAL A 176 12.18 -9.64 2.20
CA VAL A 176 12.06 -8.82 0.98
C VAL A 176 13.47 -8.39 0.55
N PRO A 177 13.66 -7.94 -0.71
CA PRO A 177 14.96 -7.44 -1.15
C PRO A 177 15.52 -6.35 -0.23
N GLU A 178 16.79 -6.48 0.12
CA GLU A 178 17.48 -5.52 0.98
C GLU A 178 17.67 -4.17 0.28
N GLN A 179 17.42 -3.08 1.01
CA GLN A 179 17.75 -1.72 0.61
C GLN A 179 18.88 -1.23 1.51
N THR A 180 20.12 -1.36 1.03
CA THR A 180 21.34 -1.15 1.84
C THR A 180 21.46 0.25 2.41
N ASP A 181 21.09 1.26 1.63
CA ASP A 181 21.35 2.68 1.91
C ASP A 181 20.11 3.47 2.33
N VAL A 182 19.05 2.77 2.78
CA VAL A 182 17.77 3.39 3.17
C VAL A 182 17.46 3.08 4.64
N TYR A 183 17.15 4.13 5.41
CA TYR A 183 16.78 4.03 6.83
C TYR A 183 15.32 3.61 7.00
N ALA A 184 14.96 3.02 8.14
CA ALA A 184 13.65 2.37 8.34
C ALA A 184 12.55 3.26 8.94
N TYR A 185 12.81 4.53 9.26
CA TYR A 185 11.80 5.41 9.87
C TYR A 185 11.63 6.74 9.14
N PRO A 186 10.40 7.11 8.74
CA PRO A 186 9.18 6.30 8.77
C PRO A 186 9.23 5.16 7.73
N SER A 187 8.24 4.27 7.68
CA SER A 187 8.14 3.25 6.64
C SER A 187 7.59 3.86 5.33
N GLU A 188 8.24 3.60 4.20
CA GLU A 188 7.76 4.00 2.85
C GLU A 188 6.39 3.39 2.55
N ASP A 189 6.26 2.09 2.85
CA ASP A 189 5.03 1.34 2.71
C ASP A 189 3.91 1.94 3.56
N ALA A 190 4.20 2.30 4.81
CA ALA A 190 3.20 2.92 5.68
C ALA A 190 2.71 4.29 5.17
N VAL A 191 3.60 5.14 4.65
CA VAL A 191 3.17 6.44 4.11
C VAL A 191 2.39 6.29 2.80
N VAL A 192 2.77 5.36 1.92
CA VAL A 192 2.03 5.06 0.69
C VAL A 192 0.66 4.49 1.03
N LEU A 193 0.59 3.55 1.97
CA LEU A 193 -0.65 3.00 2.49
C LEU A 193 -1.56 4.08 3.03
N GLY A 194 -1.06 4.93 3.94
CA GLY A 194 -1.87 5.96 4.60
C GLY A 194 -2.43 6.98 3.61
N ALA A 195 -1.56 7.51 2.74
CA ALA A 195 -1.96 8.48 1.72
C ALA A 195 -2.95 7.88 0.73
N THR A 196 -2.68 6.67 0.23
CA THR A 196 -3.54 6.04 -0.77
C THR A 196 -4.90 5.64 -0.19
N LEU A 197 -4.92 5.03 1.00
CA LEU A 197 -6.16 4.60 1.64
C LEU A 197 -7.10 5.78 1.89
N ALA A 198 -6.58 6.90 2.42
CA ALA A 198 -7.37 8.10 2.68
C ALA A 198 -8.01 8.67 1.40
N VAL A 199 -7.23 8.75 0.31
CA VAL A 199 -7.74 9.22 -0.99
C VAL A 199 -8.75 8.24 -1.59
N LEU A 200 -8.48 6.94 -1.53
CA LEU A 200 -9.37 5.92 -2.10
C LEU A 200 -10.68 5.79 -1.33
N GLN A 201 -10.69 5.92 -0.01
CA GLN A 201 -11.92 5.91 0.78
C GLN A 201 -12.81 7.12 0.50
N LEU A 202 -12.22 8.28 0.20
CA LEU A 202 -12.97 9.46 -0.24
C LEU A 202 -13.57 9.26 -1.64
N LEU A 203 -12.81 8.67 -2.56
CA LEU A 203 -13.23 8.48 -3.95
C LEU A 203 -14.21 7.31 -4.11
N PHE A 204 -13.96 6.19 -3.44
CA PHE A 204 -14.71 4.94 -3.53
C PHE A 204 -15.30 4.52 -2.17
N PRO A 205 -16.17 5.34 -1.56
CA PRO A 205 -16.72 5.09 -0.22
C PRO A 205 -17.44 3.75 -0.10
N ALA A 206 -18.09 3.29 -1.16
CA ALA A 206 -18.78 1.99 -1.19
C ALA A 206 -17.83 0.78 -1.16
N ASP A 207 -16.54 0.97 -1.36
CA ASP A 207 -15.51 -0.08 -1.34
C ASP A 207 -14.62 0.00 -0.09
N GLY A 208 -15.03 0.78 0.93
CA GLY A 208 -14.23 1.04 2.13
C GLY A 208 -13.80 -0.21 2.90
N ALA A 209 -14.67 -1.22 3.01
CA ALA A 209 -14.35 -2.48 3.70
C ALA A 209 -13.23 -3.26 2.98
N TYR A 210 -13.33 -3.38 1.65
CA TYR A 210 -12.31 -4.03 0.83
C TYR A 210 -10.98 -3.26 0.87
N LEU A 211 -11.04 -1.93 0.81
CA LEU A 211 -9.85 -1.08 0.93
C LEU A 211 -9.15 -1.25 2.30
N GLN A 212 -9.93 -1.37 3.38
CA GLN A 212 -9.39 -1.60 4.71
C GLN A 212 -8.74 -2.98 4.85
N GLU A 213 -9.32 -4.01 4.24
CA GLU A 213 -8.72 -5.34 4.17
C GLU A 213 -7.36 -5.29 3.47
N LYS A 214 -7.27 -4.65 2.29
CA LYS A 214 -6.00 -4.45 1.58
C LYS A 214 -4.98 -3.62 2.34
N ALA A 215 -5.42 -2.62 3.09
CA ALA A 215 -4.54 -1.88 3.98
C ALA A 215 -3.98 -2.77 5.11
N ASN A 216 -4.79 -3.64 5.69
CA ASN A 216 -4.33 -4.56 6.74
C ASN A 216 -3.32 -5.57 6.18
N GLU A 217 -3.58 -6.15 5.01
CA GLU A 217 -2.62 -7.02 4.32
C GLU A 217 -1.29 -6.31 4.09
N HIS A 218 -1.33 -5.08 3.57
CA HIS A 218 -0.14 -4.29 3.29
C HIS A 218 0.63 -3.98 4.59
N ARG A 219 -0.03 -3.47 5.64
CA ARG A 219 0.64 -3.21 6.91
C ARG A 219 1.34 -4.46 7.44
N ASN A 220 0.62 -5.58 7.47
CA ASN A 220 1.12 -6.81 8.08
C ASN A 220 2.27 -7.42 7.26
N TYR A 221 2.24 -7.38 5.93
CA TYR A 221 3.35 -7.89 5.10
C TYR A 221 4.68 -7.24 5.50
N ARG A 222 4.68 -5.92 5.73
CA ARG A 222 5.91 -5.17 5.98
C ARG A 222 6.53 -5.52 7.34
N ILE A 223 5.69 -5.73 8.35
CA ILE A 223 6.09 -6.21 9.69
C ILE A 223 6.59 -7.65 9.61
N MET A 224 5.79 -8.55 9.01
CA MET A 224 6.15 -9.97 8.85
C MET A 224 7.46 -10.15 8.08
N ALA A 225 7.72 -9.29 7.09
CA ALA A 225 8.95 -9.29 6.31
C ALA A 225 10.19 -8.82 7.08
N GLY A 226 10.04 -8.29 8.29
CA GLY A 226 11.15 -7.81 9.12
C GLY A 226 11.77 -6.49 8.67
N ALA A 227 11.10 -5.75 7.79
CA ALA A 227 11.63 -4.53 7.18
C ALA A 227 11.33 -3.27 8.01
N ASN A 228 10.21 -3.25 8.76
CA ASN A 228 9.83 -2.17 9.67
C ASN A 228 9.17 -2.74 10.94
N THR A 229 9.14 -1.93 11.99
CA THR A 229 8.26 -2.10 13.16
C THR A 229 7.08 -1.15 13.10
#